data_AF-A0A8H7GLL7-F1
#
_entry.id   AF-A0A8H7GLL7-F1
#
_cell.length_a   1.000
_cell.length_b   1.000
_cell.length_c   1.000
_cell.angle_alpha   90.00
_cell.angle_beta   90.00
_cell.angle_gamma   90.00
#
_symmetry.space_group_name_H-M   'P 1'
#
loop_
_entity.id
_entity.type
_entity.pdbx_description
1 polymer ?
#
loop_
_entity_poly.entity_id
_entity_poly.type
_entity_poly.pdbx_seq_one_letter_code
_entity_poly.pdbx_strand_id
1 'polypeptide(L)'
;MTLLDVHLDLKTLDEALSQLRGAQEQLQLKRDVLQSYTEEHSALMSPVRRLPLETLSEIFANFLPEDIDDEDTSVARRERMLPSHICAGWRALSLATPNYWAQINVNVDRWHMDRKLECAKAWLARSATTDLSSIKSNLPMLESLQMSFAEWPKDAPFEIAPNLHRVAMPVSEGLPDDSLPWAQLTDLEVFYGTVEQCAAVMQKLPNLIYLEVTITKPDLGPLNCPLLRLQNLEWLKITADHGIAYFQEFLDLPSLWSYTCIESAPTAGWTSTSFLSLLSRSSCHLEELEVLLTQAIDVDDMALLLQRLPDLQYLDFQCNPISGINSNNIQKLLTCSTASFVLPQLTYLILDYDEDFDFDQLITMLKSHRVASSQQEISSTADRGHLHSVDIYNFNVESQEGKYCDLITRLDELLPKAGVRLTFISGKRY
;
A
#
# COMPACT_ATOMS: atom_id res chain seq x y z
N MET A 1 31.19 22.86 -89.31
CA MET A 1 30.47 23.47 -88.18
C MET A 1 30.92 24.91 -88.10
N THR A 2 30.11 25.81 -88.63
CA THR A 2 30.39 27.24 -88.60
C THR A 2 30.02 27.79 -87.21
N LEU A 3 30.60 28.93 -86.83
CA LEU A 3 30.33 29.58 -85.53
C LEU A 3 28.85 29.97 -85.36
N LEU A 4 28.14 30.10 -86.49
CA LEU A 4 26.69 30.33 -86.59
C LEU A 4 25.88 29.08 -86.22
N ASP A 5 26.31 27.90 -86.67
CA ASP A 5 25.65 26.62 -86.34
C ASP A 5 25.72 26.34 -84.83
N VAL A 6 26.87 26.62 -84.20
CA VAL A 6 27.05 26.47 -82.75
C VAL A 6 26.14 27.41 -81.96
N HIS A 7 25.97 28.66 -82.41
CA HIS A 7 25.04 29.60 -81.76
C HIS A 7 23.58 29.16 -81.89
N LEU A 8 23.21 28.56 -83.03
CA LEU A 8 21.86 28.06 -83.26
C LEU A 8 21.55 26.84 -82.37
N ASP A 9 22.50 25.90 -82.26
CA ASP A 9 22.38 24.74 -81.39
C ASP A 9 22.33 25.14 -79.91
N LEU A 10 23.18 26.08 -79.48
CA LEU A 10 23.14 26.62 -78.11
C LEU A 10 21.79 27.27 -77.80
N LYS A 11 21.26 28.08 -78.73
CA LYS A 11 19.94 28.70 -78.57
C LYS A 11 18.83 27.65 -78.43
N THR A 12 18.89 26.57 -79.22
CA THR A 12 17.91 25.48 -79.17
C THR A 12 18.00 24.70 -77.85
N LEU A 13 19.22 24.48 -77.34
CA LEU A 13 19.46 23.87 -76.02
C LEU A 13 18.96 24.76 -74.88
N ASP A 14 19.20 26.06 -74.94
CA ASP A 14 18.70 27.01 -73.93
C ASP A 14 17.16 27.08 -73.91
N GLU A 15 16.53 27.03 -75.08
CA GLU A 15 15.06 26.94 -75.20
C GLU A 15 14.53 25.64 -74.58
N ALA A 16 15.17 24.49 -74.86
CA ALA A 16 14.78 23.20 -74.26
C ALA A 16 14.99 23.18 -72.73
N LEU A 17 16.09 23.75 -72.23
CA LEU A 17 16.35 23.90 -70.79
C LEU A 17 15.31 24.81 -70.12
N SER A 18 14.90 25.89 -70.79
CA SER A 18 13.84 26.77 -70.30
C SER A 18 12.49 26.03 -70.20
N GLN A 19 12.14 25.22 -71.20
CA GLN A 19 10.92 24.41 -71.18
C GLN A 19 10.93 23.35 -70.07
N LEU A 20 12.05 22.64 -69.88
CA LEU A 20 12.18 21.65 -68.81
C LEU A 20 12.06 22.28 -67.42
N ARG A 21 12.67 23.45 -67.21
CA ARG A 21 12.52 24.20 -65.95
C ARG A 21 11.07 24.60 -65.70
N GLY A 22 10.37 25.10 -66.72
CA GLY A 22 8.94 25.43 -66.61
C GLY A 22 8.07 24.21 -66.27
N ALA A 23 8.34 23.05 -66.88
CA ALA A 23 7.63 21.81 -66.56
C ALA A 23 7.93 21.33 -65.13
N GLN A 24 9.18 21.46 -64.67
CA GLN A 24 9.57 21.11 -63.31
C GLN A 24 8.86 22.00 -62.27
N GLU A 25 8.78 23.31 -62.51
CA GLU A 25 8.07 24.25 -61.63
C GLU A 25 6.57 23.89 -61.54
N GLN A 26 5.93 23.55 -62.65
CA GLN A 26 4.51 23.14 -62.64
C GLN A 26 4.28 21.83 -61.87
N LEU A 27 5.15 20.84 -62.04
CA LEU A 27 5.05 19.58 -61.30
C LEU A 27 5.30 19.78 -59.81
N GLN A 28 6.23 20.67 -59.45
CA GLN A 28 6.51 21.00 -58.06
C GLN A 28 5.29 21.70 -57.41
N LEU A 29 4.71 22.70 -58.10
CA LEU A 29 3.45 23.33 -57.66
C LEU A 29 2.33 22.31 -57.45
N LYS A 30 2.14 21.38 -58.40
CA LYS A 30 1.10 20.34 -58.28
C LYS A 30 1.37 19.40 -57.12
N ARG A 31 2.64 19.03 -56.88
CA ARG A 31 3.04 18.22 -55.73
C ARG A 31 2.74 18.94 -54.43
N ASP A 32 3.13 20.20 -54.31
CA ASP A 32 2.94 20.98 -53.09
C ASP A 32 1.44 21.15 -52.75
N VAL A 33 0.59 21.36 -53.77
CA VAL A 33 -0.88 21.38 -53.62
C VAL A 33 -1.44 20.04 -53.12
N LEU A 34 -1.02 18.92 -53.72
CA LEU A 34 -1.50 17.59 -53.32
C LEU A 34 -0.99 17.19 -51.93
N GLN A 35 0.20 17.63 -51.56
CA GLN A 35 0.77 17.39 -50.25
C GLN A 35 -0.01 18.15 -49.17
N SER A 36 -0.31 19.44 -49.40
CA SER A 36 -1.19 20.22 -48.53
C SER A 36 -2.58 19.59 -48.37
N TYR A 37 -3.19 19.12 -49.47
CA TYR A 37 -4.48 18.41 -49.42
C TYR A 37 -4.43 17.12 -48.58
N THR A 38 -3.33 16.38 -48.68
CA THR A 38 -3.15 15.13 -47.92
C THR A 38 -2.93 15.41 -46.44
N GLU A 39 -2.15 16.44 -46.10
CA GLU A 39 -1.91 16.86 -44.72
C GLU A 39 -3.22 17.32 -44.05
N GLU A 40 -4.04 18.12 -44.73
CA GLU A 40 -5.35 18.57 -44.26
C GLU A 40 -6.33 17.41 -44.01
N HIS A 41 -6.26 16.35 -44.80
CA HIS A 41 -7.19 15.22 -44.72
C HIS A 41 -6.64 13.98 -43.98
N SER A 42 -5.37 14.01 -43.57
CA SER A 42 -4.72 12.94 -42.79
C SER A 42 -5.41 12.70 -41.44
N ALA A 43 -5.88 13.77 -40.78
CA ALA A 43 -6.57 13.70 -39.50
C ALA A 43 -7.94 12.99 -39.58
N LEU A 44 -8.59 13.00 -40.74
CA LEU A 44 -9.87 12.33 -40.98
C LEU A 44 -9.70 10.81 -41.19
N MET A 45 -8.53 10.38 -41.67
CA MET A 45 -8.20 8.97 -41.91
C MET A 45 -7.58 8.26 -40.70
N SER A 46 -7.43 8.98 -39.57
CA SER A 46 -6.83 8.42 -38.36
C SER A 46 -7.59 7.17 -37.88
N PRO A 47 -6.91 6.03 -37.67
CA PRO A 47 -7.52 4.79 -37.17
C PRO A 47 -8.34 4.98 -35.89
N VAL A 48 -7.96 5.96 -35.06
CA VAL A 48 -8.62 6.29 -33.79
C VAL A 48 -10.09 6.68 -33.94
N ARG A 49 -10.48 7.21 -35.11
CA ARG A 49 -11.87 7.63 -35.40
C ARG A 49 -12.75 6.49 -35.95
N ARG A 50 -12.16 5.33 -36.23
CA ARG A 50 -12.86 4.14 -36.76
C ARG A 50 -13.07 3.05 -35.71
N LEU A 51 -12.57 3.26 -34.50
CA LEU A 51 -12.80 2.33 -33.39
C LEU A 51 -14.25 2.42 -32.90
N PRO A 52 -14.92 1.28 -32.65
CA PRO A 52 -16.20 1.25 -31.95
C PRO A 52 -16.10 1.91 -30.57
N LEU A 53 -17.21 2.49 -30.11
CA LEU A 53 -17.27 3.17 -28.82
C LEU A 53 -17.00 2.19 -27.66
N GLU A 54 -17.41 0.94 -27.82
CA GLU A 54 -17.23 -0.14 -26.86
C GLU A 54 -15.74 -0.44 -26.65
N THR A 55 -14.97 -0.54 -27.74
CA THR A 55 -13.51 -0.78 -27.68
C THR A 55 -12.78 0.43 -27.10
N LEU A 56 -13.22 1.65 -27.43
CA LEU A 56 -12.66 2.87 -26.84
C LEU A 56 -12.94 2.94 -25.34
N SER A 57 -14.12 2.52 -24.89
CA SER A 57 -14.44 2.39 -23.47
C SER A 57 -13.54 1.32 -22.81
N GLU A 58 -13.41 0.14 -23.39
CA GLU A 58 -12.51 -0.87 -22.82
C GLU A 58 -11.06 -0.36 -22.70
N ILE A 59 -10.57 0.36 -23.72
CA ILE A 59 -9.28 1.03 -23.67
C ILE A 59 -9.21 2.03 -22.50
N PHE A 60 -10.21 2.87 -22.29
CA PHE A 60 -10.24 3.83 -21.18
C PHE A 60 -10.26 3.15 -19.80
N ALA A 61 -10.81 1.94 -19.68
CA ALA A 61 -10.81 1.19 -18.41
C ALA A 61 -9.41 0.77 -17.96
N ASN A 62 -8.48 0.64 -18.91
CA ASN A 62 -7.07 0.35 -18.64
C ASN A 62 -6.25 1.60 -18.29
N PHE A 63 -6.84 2.80 -18.22
CA PHE A 63 -6.20 4.01 -17.71
C PHE A 63 -6.39 4.17 -16.19
N LEU A 64 -6.89 3.14 -15.50
CA LEU A 64 -7.00 3.11 -14.06
C LEU A 64 -5.70 2.53 -13.48
N PRO A 65 -5.17 3.10 -12.37
CA PRO A 65 -4.07 2.49 -11.65
C PRO A 65 -4.48 1.12 -11.12
N GLU A 66 -3.56 0.15 -11.13
CA GLU A 66 -3.78 -1.16 -10.50
C GLU A 66 -3.82 -1.05 -8.97
N ASP A 67 -3.13 -0.05 -8.39
CA ASP A 67 -3.00 0.17 -6.94
C ASP A 67 -3.91 1.31 -6.46
N ILE A 68 -5.10 0.96 -5.99
CA ILE A 68 -6.15 1.92 -5.55
C ILE A 68 -5.86 2.48 -4.14
N ASP A 69 -4.95 1.87 -3.40
CA ASP A 69 -4.81 2.08 -1.95
C ASP A 69 -4.12 3.40 -1.56
N ASP A 70 -3.42 4.09 -2.47
CA ASP A 70 -2.57 5.25 -2.10
C ASP A 70 -2.77 6.51 -2.97
N GLU A 71 -3.68 6.49 -3.96
CA GLU A 71 -3.80 7.60 -4.89
C GLU A 71 -4.83 8.67 -4.48
N ASP A 72 -4.32 9.89 -4.22
CA ASP A 72 -5.12 11.11 -4.14
C ASP A 72 -6.06 11.19 -5.35
N THR A 73 -7.31 11.58 -5.10
CA THR A 73 -8.27 12.06 -6.11
C THR A 73 -7.62 12.90 -7.22
N SER A 74 -6.54 13.63 -6.97
CA SER A 74 -5.80 14.41 -7.99
C SER A 74 -5.06 13.59 -9.05
N VAL A 75 -4.50 12.42 -8.70
CA VAL A 75 -3.81 11.51 -9.63
C VAL A 75 -4.86 10.71 -10.39
N ALA A 76 -5.78 10.07 -9.68
CA ALA A 76 -6.96 9.45 -10.29
C ALA A 76 -7.76 10.45 -11.16
N ARG A 77 -7.84 11.74 -10.78
CA ARG A 77 -8.40 12.83 -11.64
C ARG A 77 -7.63 12.97 -12.92
N ARG A 78 -6.31 13.08 -12.82
CA ARG A 78 -5.44 13.28 -13.97
C ARG A 78 -5.65 12.15 -14.94
N GLU A 79 -5.53 10.91 -14.48
CA GLU A 79 -5.59 9.70 -15.27
C GLU A 79 -6.98 9.45 -15.87
N ARG A 80 -8.04 9.53 -15.06
CA ARG A 80 -9.43 9.40 -15.53
C ARG A 80 -9.84 10.49 -16.52
N MET A 81 -9.26 11.68 -16.41
CA MET A 81 -9.52 12.79 -17.34
C MET A 81 -8.61 12.79 -18.57
N LEU A 82 -7.55 11.96 -18.63
CA LEU A 82 -6.66 11.90 -19.79
C LEU A 82 -7.43 11.66 -21.11
N PRO A 83 -8.37 10.69 -21.19
CA PRO A 83 -9.13 10.48 -22.42
C PRO A 83 -9.96 11.70 -22.82
N SER A 84 -10.43 12.47 -21.83
CA SER A 84 -11.25 13.67 -22.05
C SER A 84 -10.48 14.85 -22.66
N HIS A 85 -9.15 14.77 -22.74
CA HIS A 85 -8.30 15.84 -23.26
C HIS A 85 -7.79 15.58 -24.68
N ILE A 86 -8.03 14.39 -25.25
CA ILE A 86 -7.54 13.99 -26.57
C ILE A 86 -8.39 14.57 -27.71
N CYS A 87 -9.70 14.36 -27.69
CA CYS A 87 -10.62 14.95 -28.68
C CYS A 87 -12.05 15.07 -28.14
N ALA A 88 -12.91 15.82 -28.86
CA ALA A 88 -14.30 16.04 -28.44
C ALA A 88 -15.12 14.74 -28.34
N GLY A 89 -14.89 13.77 -29.22
CA GLY A 89 -15.57 12.46 -29.18
C GLY A 89 -15.16 11.62 -27.97
N TRP A 90 -13.86 11.58 -27.67
CA TRP A 90 -13.34 10.88 -26.50
C TRP A 90 -13.77 11.55 -25.19
N ARG A 91 -13.87 12.89 -25.19
CA ARG A 91 -14.47 13.64 -24.08
C ARG A 91 -15.92 13.24 -23.85
N ALA A 92 -16.74 13.21 -24.90
CA ALA A 92 -18.13 12.80 -24.76
C ALA A 92 -18.25 11.37 -24.23
N LEU A 93 -17.44 10.43 -24.74
CA LEU A 93 -17.47 9.03 -24.33
C LEU A 93 -16.96 8.81 -22.90
N SER A 94 -15.83 9.43 -22.54
CA SER A 94 -15.24 9.38 -21.18
C SER A 94 -16.21 9.94 -20.13
N LEU A 95 -16.89 11.04 -20.44
CA LEU A 95 -17.87 11.64 -19.54
C LEU A 95 -19.20 10.87 -19.48
N ALA A 96 -19.55 10.12 -20.52
CA ALA A 96 -20.83 9.41 -20.65
C ALA A 96 -20.78 7.93 -20.22
N THR A 97 -19.62 7.42 -19.81
CA THR A 97 -19.48 6.02 -19.39
C THR A 97 -19.50 5.95 -17.85
N PRO A 98 -20.62 5.52 -17.23
CA PRO A 98 -20.81 5.63 -15.78
C PRO A 98 -19.83 4.78 -14.96
N ASN A 99 -19.41 3.64 -15.50
CA ASN A 99 -18.53 2.70 -14.81
C ASN A 99 -17.13 3.28 -14.50
N TYR A 100 -16.65 4.31 -15.20
CA TYR A 100 -15.40 5.01 -14.83
C TYR A 100 -15.52 5.86 -13.57
N TRP A 101 -16.74 6.19 -13.18
CA TRP A 101 -17.04 7.08 -12.07
C TRP A 101 -17.60 6.32 -10.86
N ALA A 102 -17.60 4.99 -10.90
CA ALA A 102 -18.17 4.13 -9.86
C ALA A 102 -17.28 3.98 -8.61
N GLN A 103 -15.96 3.99 -8.76
CA GLN A 103 -15.01 3.94 -7.63
C GLN A 103 -14.49 5.34 -7.33
N ILE A 104 -14.94 5.99 -6.27
CA ILE A 104 -14.49 7.34 -5.92
C ILE A 104 -13.75 7.31 -4.58
N ASN A 105 -12.45 7.58 -4.60
CA ASN A 105 -11.63 7.87 -3.42
C ASN A 105 -11.51 9.38 -3.30
N VAL A 106 -11.97 9.97 -2.19
CA VAL A 106 -11.84 11.42 -1.97
C VAL A 106 -10.78 11.66 -0.90
N ASN A 107 -9.65 12.24 -1.29
CA ASN A 107 -8.66 12.77 -0.36
C ASN A 107 -8.88 14.28 -0.18
N VAL A 108 -9.32 14.69 1.01
CA VAL A 108 -9.66 16.09 1.32
C VAL A 108 -8.52 16.78 2.07
N ASP A 109 -7.92 17.81 1.46
CA ASP A 109 -6.93 18.71 2.06
C ASP A 109 -7.55 20.07 2.46
N ARG A 110 -6.96 20.73 3.46
CA ARG A 110 -7.48 21.99 4.05
C ARG A 110 -7.65 23.14 3.04
N TRP A 111 -6.90 23.11 1.94
CA TRP A 111 -6.82 24.23 0.99
C TRP A 111 -7.73 24.08 -0.23
N HIS A 112 -8.17 22.85 -0.52
CA HIS A 112 -8.97 22.58 -1.72
C HIS A 112 -10.24 21.78 -1.44
N MET A 113 -10.69 21.66 -0.19
CA MET A 113 -11.90 20.93 0.19
C MET A 113 -13.09 21.24 -0.73
N ASP A 114 -13.48 22.51 -0.87
CA ASP A 114 -14.61 22.90 -1.72
C ASP A 114 -14.40 22.46 -3.18
N ARG A 115 -13.21 22.69 -3.74
CA ARG A 115 -12.89 22.30 -5.12
C ARG A 115 -12.88 20.79 -5.29
N LYS A 116 -12.32 20.04 -4.34
CA LYS A 116 -12.22 18.59 -4.39
C LYS A 116 -13.59 17.94 -4.19
N LEU A 117 -14.42 18.49 -3.31
CA LEU A 117 -15.79 18.06 -3.09
C LEU A 117 -16.70 18.40 -4.28
N GLU A 118 -16.58 19.60 -4.87
CA GLU A 118 -17.29 19.95 -6.11
C GLU A 118 -16.89 19.03 -7.27
N CYS A 119 -15.61 18.65 -7.37
CA CYS A 119 -15.18 17.63 -8.33
C CYS A 119 -15.82 16.26 -8.05
N ALA A 120 -15.81 15.79 -6.79
CA ALA A 120 -16.44 14.52 -6.42
C ALA A 120 -17.95 14.54 -6.70
N LYS A 121 -18.64 15.63 -6.38
CA LYS A 121 -20.06 15.85 -6.75
C LYS A 121 -20.27 15.80 -8.25
N ALA A 122 -19.42 16.47 -9.04
CA ALA A 122 -19.49 16.46 -10.50
C ALA A 122 -19.19 15.08 -11.10
N TRP A 123 -18.47 14.22 -10.39
CA TRP A 123 -18.18 12.84 -10.80
C TRP A 123 -19.33 11.90 -10.45
N LEU A 124 -19.89 12.04 -9.26
CA LEU A 124 -21.13 11.37 -8.86
C LEU A 124 -22.30 11.73 -9.79
N ALA A 125 -22.37 12.98 -10.25
CA ALA A 125 -23.31 13.42 -11.27
C ALA A 125 -23.20 12.65 -12.59
N ARG A 126 -22.05 12.04 -12.87
CA ARG A 126 -21.75 11.32 -14.11
C ARG A 126 -21.83 9.81 -13.92
N SER A 127 -21.68 9.30 -12.70
CA SER A 127 -21.93 7.89 -12.37
C SER A 127 -23.43 7.59 -12.24
N ALA A 128 -24.24 8.55 -11.79
CA ALA A 128 -25.69 8.43 -11.71
C ALA A 128 -26.39 9.10 -12.91
N THR A 129 -27.32 8.40 -13.57
CA THR A 129 -28.09 8.93 -14.73
C THR A 129 -29.18 9.95 -14.36
N THR A 130 -29.23 10.47 -13.12
CA THR A 130 -30.35 11.29 -12.64
C THR A 130 -29.99 12.34 -11.59
N ASP A 131 -30.69 13.47 -11.72
CA ASP A 131 -30.83 14.69 -10.90
C ASP A 131 -29.96 14.88 -9.63
N LEU A 132 -29.12 15.93 -9.67
CA LEU A 132 -28.11 16.30 -8.68
C LEU A 132 -28.67 16.84 -7.36
N SER A 133 -29.92 17.31 -7.34
CA SER A 133 -30.54 17.81 -6.10
C SER A 133 -30.73 16.72 -5.04
N SER A 134 -30.70 15.45 -5.45
CA SER A 134 -30.84 14.25 -4.61
C SER A 134 -29.55 13.83 -3.89
N ILE A 135 -28.39 14.36 -4.29
CA ILE A 135 -27.03 13.95 -3.84
C ILE A 135 -26.56 14.77 -2.63
N LYS A 136 -27.29 15.82 -2.26
CA LYS A 136 -27.05 16.60 -1.06
C LYS A 136 -27.35 15.69 0.15
N SER A 137 -26.32 15.02 0.66
CA SER A 137 -26.41 13.90 1.60
C SER A 137 -26.91 12.59 0.97
N ASN A 138 -26.38 12.20 -0.19
CA ASN A 138 -26.47 10.80 -0.66
C ASN A 138 -25.33 10.53 -1.64
N LEU A 139 -24.25 9.88 -1.17
CA LEU A 139 -23.05 9.57 -1.95
C LEU A 139 -23.04 8.04 -2.24
N PRO A 140 -23.89 7.55 -3.17
CA PRO A 140 -24.14 6.11 -3.30
C PRO A 140 -22.94 5.32 -3.83
N MET A 141 -21.95 5.97 -4.41
CA MET A 141 -20.76 5.34 -5.03
C MET A 141 -19.46 5.65 -4.26
N LEU A 142 -19.55 6.32 -3.10
CA LEU A 142 -18.37 6.60 -2.29
C LEU A 142 -18.02 5.35 -1.49
N GLU A 143 -16.87 4.75 -1.76
CA GLU A 143 -16.38 3.52 -1.11
C GLU A 143 -15.31 3.81 -0.05
N SER A 144 -14.44 4.79 -0.34
CA SER A 144 -13.35 5.22 0.54
C SER A 144 -13.28 6.75 0.70
N LEU A 145 -13.09 7.20 1.94
CA LEU A 145 -12.93 8.61 2.31
C LEU A 145 -11.62 8.82 3.07
N GLN A 146 -10.74 9.68 2.56
CA GLN A 146 -9.50 10.07 3.25
C GLN A 146 -9.52 11.57 3.55
N MET A 147 -9.18 11.94 4.78
CA MET A 147 -9.22 13.33 5.26
C MET A 147 -7.89 13.68 5.91
N SER A 148 -7.25 14.79 5.55
CA SER A 148 -5.91 15.12 6.06
C SER A 148 -5.87 16.33 7.03
N PHE A 149 -6.98 16.67 7.70
CA PHE A 149 -7.10 17.91 8.50
C PHE A 149 -7.82 17.72 9.84
N ALA A 150 -7.30 18.36 10.89
CA ALA A 150 -7.63 18.08 12.30
C ALA A 150 -9.09 18.36 12.77
N GLU A 151 -9.93 19.02 11.98
CA GLU A 151 -11.28 19.44 12.41
C GLU A 151 -12.34 18.96 11.43
N TRP A 152 -13.34 18.21 11.91
CA TRP A 152 -14.44 17.74 11.07
C TRP A 152 -15.24 18.92 10.45
N PRO A 153 -15.53 18.93 9.13
CA PRO A 153 -16.29 20.01 8.52
C PRO A 153 -17.73 20.03 9.02
N LYS A 154 -18.24 21.21 9.39
CA LYS A 154 -19.61 21.36 9.90
C LYS A 154 -20.70 20.96 8.90
N ASP A 155 -20.42 21.10 7.61
CA ASP A 155 -21.36 20.79 6.50
C ASP A 155 -20.92 19.55 5.70
N ALA A 156 -20.24 18.59 6.35
CA ALA A 156 -19.75 17.38 5.69
C ALA A 156 -20.92 16.50 5.18
N PRO A 157 -20.99 16.14 3.88
CA PRO A 157 -22.13 15.42 3.31
C PRO A 157 -22.01 13.88 3.42
N PHE A 158 -21.21 13.37 4.35
CA PHE A 158 -20.83 11.95 4.42
C PHE A 158 -21.79 11.07 5.23
N GLU A 159 -22.78 11.65 5.91
CA GLU A 159 -23.78 10.94 6.73
C GLU A 159 -24.47 9.80 5.95
N ILE A 160 -24.81 10.06 4.69
CA ILE A 160 -25.56 9.13 3.84
C ILE A 160 -24.67 8.74 2.67
N ALA A 161 -23.80 7.75 2.89
CA ALA A 161 -22.93 7.18 1.88
C ALA A 161 -23.02 5.64 1.94
N PRO A 162 -24.04 5.01 1.33
CA PRO A 162 -24.40 3.61 1.60
C PRO A 162 -23.35 2.56 1.19
N ASN A 163 -22.38 2.94 0.36
CA ASN A 163 -21.27 2.05 -0.05
C ASN A 163 -19.95 2.39 0.66
N LEU A 164 -19.92 3.38 1.57
CA LEU A 164 -18.71 3.78 2.26
C LEU A 164 -18.31 2.71 3.28
N HIS A 165 -17.17 2.08 3.08
CA HIS A 165 -16.68 1.03 3.98
C HIS A 165 -15.28 1.34 4.52
N ARG A 166 -14.50 2.21 3.85
CA ARG A 166 -13.17 2.64 4.28
C ARG A 166 -13.12 4.13 4.62
N VAL A 167 -12.59 4.45 5.80
CA VAL A 167 -12.37 5.84 6.22
C VAL A 167 -10.97 6.00 6.80
N ALA A 168 -10.26 7.04 6.36
CA ALA A 168 -8.99 7.47 6.92
C ALA A 168 -9.10 8.93 7.35
N MET A 169 -8.97 9.22 8.65
CA MET A 169 -9.19 10.58 9.15
C MET A 169 -8.38 10.89 10.41
N PRO A 170 -8.02 12.16 10.66
CA PRO A 170 -7.46 12.52 11.93
C PRO A 170 -8.53 12.42 13.01
N VAL A 171 -8.09 12.05 14.19
CA VAL A 171 -8.96 12.01 15.35
C VAL A 171 -9.32 13.44 15.75
N SER A 172 -10.62 13.71 15.86
CA SER A 172 -11.17 15.04 16.17
C SER A 172 -12.12 14.97 17.36
N GLU A 173 -12.11 16.01 18.20
CA GLU A 173 -13.06 16.10 19.32
C GLU A 173 -14.48 16.35 18.81
N GLY A 174 -15.44 15.60 19.33
CA GLY A 174 -16.86 15.89 19.13
C GLY A 174 -17.42 15.55 17.74
N LEU A 175 -16.86 14.52 17.07
CA LEU A 175 -17.47 13.92 15.89
C LEU A 175 -18.94 13.53 16.17
N PRO A 176 -19.93 14.18 15.51
CA PRO A 176 -21.34 13.84 15.69
C PRO A 176 -21.61 12.38 15.39
N ASP A 177 -22.58 11.77 16.07
CA ASP A 177 -22.95 10.37 15.81
C ASP A 177 -23.42 10.15 14.37
N ASP A 178 -24.06 11.16 13.77
CA ASP A 178 -24.57 11.08 12.40
C ASP A 178 -23.56 11.57 11.34
N SER A 179 -22.27 11.75 11.70
CA SER A 179 -21.27 12.27 10.75
C SER A 179 -20.88 11.28 9.65
N LEU A 180 -20.96 9.99 9.95
CA LEU A 180 -20.58 8.89 9.07
C LEU A 180 -21.55 7.71 9.24
N PRO A 181 -21.71 6.86 8.22
CA PRO A 181 -22.48 5.63 8.33
C PRO A 181 -21.65 4.56 9.09
N TRP A 182 -21.42 4.77 10.39
CA TRP A 182 -20.48 3.98 11.20
C TRP A 182 -20.73 2.47 11.16
N ALA A 183 -21.99 2.05 11.07
CA ALA A 183 -22.37 0.64 11.15
C ALA A 183 -21.89 -0.21 9.96
N GLN A 184 -21.58 0.39 8.81
CA GLN A 184 -21.13 -0.30 7.59
C GLN A 184 -19.61 -0.16 7.36
N LEU A 185 -18.90 0.61 8.19
CA LEU A 185 -17.45 0.77 8.07
C LEU A 185 -16.73 -0.51 8.50
N THR A 186 -15.86 -1.01 7.62
CA THR A 186 -15.03 -2.20 7.82
C THR A 186 -13.55 -1.86 7.97
N ASP A 187 -13.12 -0.74 7.40
CA ASP A 187 -11.72 -0.31 7.38
C ASP A 187 -11.63 1.10 7.98
N LEU A 188 -10.87 1.25 9.06
CA LEU A 188 -10.63 2.55 9.67
C LEU A 188 -9.14 2.80 9.85
N GLU A 189 -8.69 3.96 9.38
CA GLU A 189 -7.41 4.55 9.73
C GLU A 189 -7.64 5.86 10.49
N VAL A 190 -7.08 5.95 11.69
CA VAL A 190 -7.16 7.15 12.54
C VAL A 190 -5.78 7.65 12.92
N PHE A 191 -5.55 8.95 12.80
CA PHE A 191 -4.23 9.53 13.08
C PHE A 191 -4.26 10.83 13.89
N TYR A 192 -3.13 11.17 14.51
CA TYR A 192 -2.93 12.40 15.30
C TYR A 192 -3.82 12.57 16.56
N GLY A 193 -4.28 11.45 17.13
CA GLY A 193 -5.17 11.42 18.31
C GLY A 193 -4.50 11.03 19.63
N THR A 194 -5.30 11.01 20.70
CA THR A 194 -5.00 10.36 21.99
C THR A 194 -5.70 8.99 22.09
N VAL A 195 -5.41 8.20 23.13
CA VAL A 195 -6.04 6.89 23.36
C VAL A 195 -7.55 7.03 23.55
N GLU A 196 -7.99 7.98 24.39
CA GLU A 196 -9.41 8.21 24.69
C GLU A 196 -10.21 8.56 23.43
N GLN A 197 -9.65 9.42 22.59
CA GLN A 197 -10.33 9.85 21.38
C GLN A 197 -10.43 8.70 20.35
N CYS A 198 -9.39 7.86 20.22
CA CYS A 198 -9.46 6.66 19.39
C CYS A 198 -10.53 5.69 19.91
N ALA A 199 -10.57 5.45 21.22
CA ALA A 199 -11.56 4.58 21.84
C ALA A 199 -13.01 5.06 21.59
N ALA A 200 -13.26 6.37 21.65
CA ALA A 200 -14.57 6.96 21.37
C ALA A 200 -15.04 6.71 19.92
N VAL A 201 -14.11 6.73 18.96
CA VAL A 201 -14.42 6.42 17.55
C VAL A 201 -14.66 4.92 17.38
N MET A 202 -13.81 4.08 17.97
CA MET A 202 -13.90 2.62 17.86
C MET A 202 -15.20 2.06 18.45
N GLN A 203 -15.78 2.70 19.48
CA GLN A 203 -17.08 2.32 20.04
C GLN A 203 -18.24 2.41 19.04
N LYS A 204 -18.10 3.21 17.99
CA LYS A 204 -19.15 3.40 16.97
C LYS A 204 -19.11 2.33 15.86
N LEU A 205 -18.10 1.44 15.85
CA LEU A 205 -17.76 0.57 14.71
C LEU A 205 -18.03 -0.91 15.01
N PRO A 206 -19.28 -1.40 14.85
CA PRO A 206 -19.62 -2.78 15.19
C PRO A 206 -19.05 -3.83 14.23
N ASN A 207 -18.72 -3.46 12.99
CA ASN A 207 -18.33 -4.38 11.91
C ASN A 207 -16.89 -4.17 11.42
N LEU A 208 -16.04 -3.58 12.25
CA LEU A 208 -14.66 -3.27 11.89
C LEU A 208 -13.83 -4.54 11.68
N ILE A 209 -13.09 -4.61 10.56
CA ILE A 209 -12.22 -5.71 10.15
C ILE A 209 -10.76 -5.27 10.18
N TYR A 210 -10.46 -4.08 9.65
CA TYR A 210 -9.13 -3.48 9.59
C TYR A 210 -9.10 -2.19 10.41
N LEU A 211 -8.12 -2.07 11.30
CA LEU A 211 -7.89 -0.87 12.10
C LEU A 211 -6.42 -0.47 12.11
N GLU A 212 -6.16 0.76 11.69
CA GLU A 212 -4.87 1.43 11.86
C GLU A 212 -5.02 2.66 12.74
N VAL A 213 -4.19 2.75 13.79
CA VAL A 213 -4.23 3.84 14.76
C VAL A 213 -2.85 4.47 14.91
N THR A 214 -2.79 5.78 14.73
CA THR A 214 -1.60 6.60 14.98
C THR A 214 -1.81 7.55 16.16
N ILE A 215 -1.19 7.25 17.30
CA ILE A 215 -1.33 7.98 18.57
C ILE A 215 -0.10 8.87 18.79
N THR A 216 -0.22 10.17 18.55
CA THR A 216 0.91 11.12 18.68
C THR A 216 0.79 12.04 19.89
N LYS A 217 -0.34 12.01 20.61
CA LYS A 217 -0.59 12.90 21.75
C LYS A 217 -0.85 12.08 23.01
N PRO A 218 -0.30 12.50 24.17
CA PRO A 218 -0.64 11.89 25.44
C PRO A 218 -2.03 12.32 25.92
N ASP A 219 -2.73 11.43 26.63
CA ASP A 219 -3.99 11.77 27.29
C ASP A 219 -3.78 12.71 28.49
N LEU A 220 -4.66 13.70 28.64
CA LEU A 220 -4.61 14.71 29.70
C LEU A 220 -5.48 14.31 30.90
N GLY A 221 -5.30 13.10 31.44
CA GLY A 221 -6.07 12.64 32.59
C GLY A 221 -6.09 11.13 32.78
N PRO A 222 -6.79 10.64 33.84
CA PRO A 222 -7.04 9.21 33.99
C PRO A 222 -7.95 8.73 32.86
N LEU A 223 -7.48 7.72 32.12
CA LEU A 223 -8.25 7.09 31.05
C LEU A 223 -9.51 6.44 31.62
N ASN A 224 -10.66 6.79 31.06
CA ASN A 224 -11.95 6.17 31.40
C ASN A 224 -12.53 5.44 30.17
N CYS A 225 -11.74 4.53 29.61
CA CYS A 225 -12.15 3.71 28.47
C CYS A 225 -12.77 2.40 28.98
N PRO A 226 -14.06 2.12 28.73
CA PRO A 226 -14.62 0.80 29.03
C PRO A 226 -13.97 -0.26 28.14
N LEU A 227 -14.00 -1.51 28.61
CA LEU A 227 -13.56 -2.64 27.79
C LEU A 227 -14.34 -2.68 26.48
N LEU A 228 -13.63 -2.58 25.36
CA LEU A 228 -14.17 -2.52 24.01
C LEU A 228 -13.89 -3.83 23.29
N ARG A 229 -14.97 -4.56 23.01
CA ARG A 229 -14.93 -5.80 22.23
C ARG A 229 -15.21 -5.54 20.76
N LEU A 230 -14.25 -5.82 19.89
CA LEU A 230 -14.39 -5.71 18.43
C LEU A 230 -14.39 -7.11 17.84
N GLN A 231 -15.60 -7.64 17.60
CA GLN A 231 -15.78 -9.06 17.31
C GLN A 231 -15.21 -9.51 15.96
N ASN A 232 -15.21 -8.62 14.96
CA ASN A 232 -14.81 -8.94 13.59
C ASN A 232 -13.44 -8.38 13.23
N LEU A 233 -12.71 -7.77 14.18
CA LEU A 233 -11.42 -7.17 13.89
C LEU A 233 -10.40 -8.27 13.66
N GLU A 234 -9.86 -8.29 12.45
CA GLU A 234 -8.92 -9.29 11.95
C GLU A 234 -7.49 -8.75 11.92
N TRP A 235 -7.36 -7.46 11.63
CA TRP A 235 -6.07 -6.79 11.46
C TRP A 235 -6.01 -5.51 12.31
N LEU A 236 -4.94 -5.37 13.10
CA LEU A 236 -4.70 -4.20 13.95
C LEU A 236 -3.26 -3.70 13.80
N LYS A 237 -3.10 -2.45 13.39
CA LYS A 237 -1.83 -1.72 13.46
C LYS A 237 -1.91 -0.53 14.38
N ILE A 238 -0.92 -0.44 15.26
CA ILE A 238 -0.77 0.67 16.19
C ILE A 238 0.60 1.30 15.96
N THR A 239 0.61 2.57 15.59
CA THR A 239 1.81 3.40 15.57
C THR A 239 1.65 4.44 16.67
N ALA A 240 2.58 4.56 17.60
CA ALA A 240 2.37 5.50 18.70
C ALA A 240 3.64 6.11 19.28
N ASP A 241 3.52 7.37 19.69
CA ASP A 241 4.47 8.10 20.54
C ASP A 241 4.15 7.90 22.02
N HIS A 242 2.91 7.51 22.35
CA HIS A 242 2.37 7.41 23.71
C HIS A 242 1.31 6.31 23.85
N GLY A 243 1.20 5.73 25.05
CA GLY A 243 -0.03 5.09 25.53
C GLY A 243 -0.37 3.71 24.98
N ILE A 244 0.57 2.97 24.37
CA ILE A 244 0.28 1.66 23.77
C ILE A 244 -0.21 0.64 24.80
N ALA A 245 0.46 0.52 25.96
CA ALA A 245 0.02 -0.42 26.99
C ALA A 245 -1.42 -0.16 27.44
N TYR A 246 -1.78 1.11 27.63
CA TYR A 246 -3.16 1.47 27.98
C TYR A 246 -4.14 1.14 26.85
N PHE A 247 -3.74 1.41 25.60
CA PHE A 247 -4.52 1.04 24.42
C PHE A 247 -4.80 -0.46 24.37
N GLN A 248 -3.80 -1.30 24.65
CA GLN A 248 -3.96 -2.76 24.70
C GLN A 248 -4.86 -3.21 25.85
N GLU A 249 -4.88 -2.54 27.01
CA GLU A 249 -5.59 -3.01 28.20
C GLU A 249 -7.13 -2.95 28.09
N PHE A 250 -7.69 -2.07 27.26
CA PHE A 250 -9.15 -1.99 27.09
C PHE A 250 -9.70 -2.75 25.89
N LEU A 251 -8.88 -3.47 25.10
CA LEU A 251 -9.34 -4.13 23.87
C LEU A 251 -9.65 -5.62 24.03
N ASP A 252 -10.69 -6.11 23.39
CA ASP A 252 -11.02 -7.54 23.34
C ASP A 252 -11.33 -7.94 21.89
N LEU A 253 -10.38 -8.66 21.28
CA LEU A 253 -10.25 -8.82 19.83
C LEU A 253 -10.27 -10.30 19.41
N PRO A 254 -11.41 -11.00 19.54
CA PRO A 254 -11.47 -12.46 19.40
C PRO A 254 -11.10 -13.01 18.02
N SER A 255 -11.21 -12.21 16.96
CA SER A 255 -10.93 -12.64 15.57
C SER A 255 -9.58 -12.16 15.06
N LEU A 256 -8.76 -11.55 15.92
CA LEU A 256 -7.49 -10.95 15.52
C LEU A 256 -6.47 -12.02 15.13
N TRP A 257 -6.02 -11.98 13.88
CA TRP A 257 -4.98 -12.87 13.38
C TRP A 257 -3.70 -12.14 12.95
N SER A 258 -3.76 -10.83 12.71
CA SER A 258 -2.58 -10.00 12.40
C SER A 258 -2.48 -8.79 13.33
N TYR A 259 -1.31 -8.63 13.96
CA TYR A 259 -1.02 -7.56 14.91
C TYR A 259 0.30 -6.87 14.59
N THR A 260 0.23 -5.57 14.33
CA THR A 260 1.38 -4.70 14.10
C THR A 260 1.47 -3.63 15.17
N CYS A 261 2.64 -3.42 15.75
CA CYS A 261 2.89 -2.38 16.74
C CYS A 261 4.23 -1.69 16.51
N ILE A 262 4.21 -0.37 16.34
CA ILE A 262 5.38 0.44 16.03
C ILE A 262 5.50 1.57 17.06
N GLU A 263 6.52 1.52 17.89
CA GLU A 263 6.88 2.61 18.80
C GLU A 263 7.64 3.70 18.04
N SER A 264 7.03 4.88 17.93
CA SER A 264 7.64 6.05 17.29
C SER A 264 8.48 6.89 18.26
N ALA A 265 8.30 6.70 19.56
CA ALA A 265 9.06 7.36 20.62
C ALA A 265 9.24 6.45 21.86
N PRO A 266 10.30 6.64 22.67
CA PRO A 266 10.49 5.89 23.92
C PRO A 266 9.37 6.04 24.95
N THR A 267 8.51 7.05 24.76
CA THR A 267 7.34 7.32 25.59
C THR A 267 6.10 6.51 25.19
N ALA A 268 6.19 5.71 24.13
CA ALA A 268 5.07 4.92 23.60
C ALA A 268 4.58 3.88 24.61
N GLY A 269 5.51 3.28 25.34
CA GLY A 269 5.23 2.50 26.53
C GLY A 269 4.52 1.19 26.22
N TRP A 270 4.94 0.47 25.18
CA TRP A 270 4.55 -0.92 24.98
C TRP A 270 5.11 -1.79 26.11
N THR A 271 4.34 -2.79 26.58
CA THR A 271 4.84 -3.77 27.54
C THR A 271 4.40 -5.19 27.16
N SER A 272 5.26 -6.18 27.44
CA SER A 272 4.93 -7.59 27.25
C SER A 272 3.69 -7.98 28.07
N THR A 273 3.57 -7.45 29.28
CA THR A 273 2.44 -7.68 30.19
C THR A 273 1.12 -7.22 29.59
N SER A 274 1.03 -5.98 29.09
CA SER A 274 -0.21 -5.46 28.51
C SER A 274 -0.60 -6.19 27.22
N PHE A 275 0.39 -6.60 26.42
CA PHE A 275 0.14 -7.42 25.24
C PHE A 275 -0.34 -8.84 25.60
N LEU A 276 0.26 -9.48 26.61
CA LEU A 276 -0.20 -10.77 27.13
C LEU A 276 -1.61 -10.69 27.74
N SER A 277 -1.94 -9.59 28.43
CA SER A 277 -3.31 -9.31 28.91
C SER A 277 -4.31 -9.27 27.75
N LEU A 278 -3.96 -8.57 26.65
CA LEU A 278 -4.77 -8.51 25.44
C LEU A 278 -4.99 -9.89 24.83
N LEU A 279 -3.93 -10.68 24.63
CA LEU A 279 -4.00 -12.03 24.08
C LEU A 279 -4.86 -12.95 24.96
N SER A 280 -4.65 -12.91 26.27
CA SER A 280 -5.38 -13.74 27.21
C SER A 280 -6.86 -13.40 27.27
N ARG A 281 -7.22 -12.13 27.11
CA ARG A 281 -8.61 -11.66 27.11
C ARG A 281 -9.32 -11.97 25.80
N SER A 282 -8.61 -11.75 24.69
CA SER A 282 -9.16 -11.92 23.33
C SER A 282 -9.31 -13.39 22.95
N SER A 283 -8.42 -14.26 23.45
CA SER A 283 -8.36 -15.68 23.06
C SER A 283 -8.30 -15.87 21.54
N CYS A 284 -7.60 -14.96 20.85
CA CYS A 284 -7.47 -14.96 19.40
C CYS A 284 -6.33 -15.88 18.93
N HIS A 285 -6.33 -16.20 17.63
CA HIS A 285 -5.32 -17.04 16.98
C HIS A 285 -4.43 -16.15 16.11
N LEU A 286 -3.33 -15.66 16.69
CA LEU A 286 -2.43 -14.77 15.98
C LEU A 286 -1.51 -15.55 15.04
N GLU A 287 -1.60 -15.24 13.75
CA GLU A 287 -0.79 -15.83 12.68
C GLU A 287 0.37 -14.89 12.29
N GLU A 288 0.17 -13.58 12.39
CA GLU A 288 1.19 -12.57 12.08
C GLU A 288 1.44 -11.63 13.25
N LEU A 289 2.71 -11.46 13.60
CA LEU A 289 3.16 -10.54 14.63
C LEU A 289 4.30 -9.67 14.08
N GLU A 290 4.06 -8.36 14.02
CA GLU A 290 5.06 -7.35 13.71
C GLU A 290 5.18 -6.35 14.87
N VAL A 291 6.34 -6.27 15.50
CA VAL A 291 6.58 -5.37 16.63
C VAL A 291 7.92 -4.67 16.43
N LEU A 292 7.90 -3.34 16.35
CA LEU A 292 9.08 -2.49 16.36
C LEU A 292 9.10 -1.65 17.64
N LEU A 293 10.00 -1.99 18.56
CA LEU A 293 10.14 -1.29 19.83
C LEU A 293 11.28 -0.27 19.81
N THR A 294 11.23 0.70 20.71
CA THR A 294 12.36 1.62 20.95
C THR A 294 13.42 1.03 21.88
N GLN A 295 13.08 -0.07 22.58
CA GLN A 295 13.97 -0.76 23.51
C GLN A 295 13.79 -2.27 23.39
N ALA A 296 14.87 -3.01 23.57
CA ALA A 296 14.83 -4.46 23.63
C ALA A 296 14.10 -4.94 24.89
N ILE A 297 13.48 -6.12 24.80
CA ILE A 297 12.85 -6.78 25.95
C ILE A 297 13.75 -7.88 26.52
N ASP A 298 13.52 -8.25 27.77
CA ASP A 298 14.24 -9.35 28.38
C ASP A 298 13.91 -10.68 27.69
N VAL A 299 14.88 -11.60 27.67
CA VAL A 299 14.73 -12.91 27.03
C VAL A 299 13.63 -13.75 27.69
N ASP A 300 13.44 -13.62 29.01
CA ASP A 300 12.42 -14.36 29.75
C ASP A 300 11.01 -13.82 29.42
N ASP A 301 10.86 -12.49 29.30
CA ASP A 301 9.61 -11.86 28.87
C ASP A 301 9.25 -12.23 27.43
N MET A 302 10.24 -12.26 26.53
CA MET A 302 10.07 -12.72 25.16
C MET A 302 9.67 -14.20 25.12
N ALA A 303 10.30 -15.05 25.94
CA ALA A 303 9.96 -16.47 26.02
C ALA A 303 8.50 -16.69 26.43
N LEU A 304 8.04 -15.94 27.45
CA LEU A 304 6.64 -15.99 27.90
C LEU A 304 5.67 -15.54 26.79
N LEU A 305 6.02 -14.51 26.03
CA LEU A 305 5.24 -14.03 24.89
C LEU A 305 5.14 -15.09 23.79
N LEU A 306 6.28 -15.60 23.31
CA LEU A 306 6.30 -16.56 22.20
C LEU A 306 5.64 -17.90 22.56
N GLN A 307 5.71 -18.34 23.82
CA GLN A 307 4.99 -19.53 24.29
C GLN A 307 3.47 -19.42 24.19
N ARG A 308 2.92 -18.20 24.14
CA ARG A 308 1.48 -17.94 24.04
C ARG A 308 0.98 -17.80 22.60
N LEU A 309 1.85 -17.97 21.61
CA LEU A 309 1.57 -17.78 20.18
C LEU A 309 1.86 -19.04 19.35
N PRO A 310 1.20 -20.18 19.62
CA PRO A 310 1.52 -21.44 18.94
C PRO A 310 1.19 -21.45 17.44
N ASP A 311 0.23 -20.61 17.01
CA ASP A 311 -0.28 -20.57 15.63
C ASP A 311 0.48 -19.57 14.74
N LEU A 312 1.51 -18.90 15.29
CA LEU A 312 2.24 -17.85 14.59
C LEU A 312 3.00 -18.41 13.39
N GLN A 313 2.76 -17.81 12.22
CA GLN A 313 3.37 -18.16 10.94
C GLN A 313 4.39 -17.11 10.49
N TYR A 314 4.18 -15.84 10.85
CA TYR A 314 5.06 -14.73 10.53
C TYR A 314 5.48 -14.00 11.81
N LEU A 315 6.79 -13.86 12.02
CA LEU A 315 7.37 -13.14 13.15
C LEU A 315 8.35 -12.08 12.66
N ASP A 316 8.04 -10.83 13.01
CA ASP A 316 8.97 -9.71 12.97
C ASP A 316 8.95 -9.00 14.32
N PHE A 317 10.03 -9.12 15.10
CA PHE A 317 10.08 -8.54 16.44
C PHE A 317 11.42 -7.87 16.66
N GLN A 318 11.45 -6.55 16.46
CA GLN A 318 12.65 -5.74 16.35
C GLN A 318 12.69 -4.65 17.42
N CYS A 319 13.88 -4.06 17.59
CA CYS A 319 14.02 -2.83 18.35
C CYS A 319 15.05 -1.88 17.72
N ASN A 320 14.79 -0.58 17.76
CA ASN A 320 15.66 0.48 17.22
C ASN A 320 15.95 1.48 18.35
N PRO A 321 17.21 1.76 18.76
CA PRO A 321 18.43 1.80 17.93
C PRO A 321 19.34 0.55 17.91
N ILE A 322 19.03 -0.50 18.68
CA ILE A 322 19.88 -1.70 18.74
C ILE A 322 19.14 -2.89 18.12
N SER A 323 19.26 -3.06 16.80
CA SER A 323 18.52 -4.03 16.00
C SER A 323 18.78 -5.50 16.36
N GLY A 324 19.95 -5.83 16.92
CA GLY A 324 20.36 -7.23 17.11
C GLY A 324 19.97 -7.87 18.44
N ILE A 325 19.63 -7.13 19.49
CA ILE A 325 19.34 -7.75 20.81
C ILE A 325 18.10 -8.66 20.73
N ASN A 326 16.97 -8.12 20.24
CA ASN A 326 15.75 -8.92 20.09
C ASN A 326 15.98 -10.05 19.09
N SER A 327 16.69 -9.79 17.97
CA SER A 327 17.07 -10.81 16.99
C SER A 327 17.86 -11.96 17.61
N ASN A 328 18.84 -11.67 18.48
CA ASN A 328 19.64 -12.69 19.18
C ASN A 328 18.80 -13.47 20.21
N ASN A 329 17.89 -12.80 20.92
CA ASN A 329 16.95 -13.45 21.85
C ASN A 329 16.03 -14.43 21.10
N ILE A 330 15.47 -14.01 19.96
CA ILE A 330 14.63 -14.87 19.10
C ILE A 330 15.41 -16.08 18.63
N GLN A 331 16.63 -15.89 18.10
CA GLN A 331 17.47 -17.01 17.65
C GLN A 331 17.73 -18.01 18.78
N LYS A 332 18.00 -17.54 19.99
CA LYS A 332 18.21 -18.39 21.17
C LYS A 332 16.95 -19.16 21.55
N LEU A 333 15.78 -18.52 21.53
CA LEU A 333 14.49 -19.12 21.91
C LEU A 333 13.96 -20.11 20.86
N LEU A 334 14.20 -19.85 19.58
CA LEU A 334 13.83 -20.75 18.48
C LEU A 334 14.82 -21.91 18.30
N THR A 335 16.00 -21.86 18.94
CA THR A 335 16.93 -23.00 18.89
C THR A 335 16.31 -24.20 19.62
N CYS A 336 15.91 -25.21 18.85
CA CYS A 336 15.17 -26.36 19.35
C CYS A 336 16.01 -27.14 20.36
N SER A 337 15.43 -27.36 21.55
CA SER A 337 15.89 -28.39 22.47
C SER A 337 14.90 -29.55 22.45
N THR A 338 15.32 -30.75 22.86
CA THR A 338 14.48 -31.96 22.90
C THR A 338 13.20 -31.85 23.74
N ALA A 339 12.97 -30.73 24.45
CA ALA A 339 11.87 -30.52 25.39
C ALA A 339 10.94 -29.33 25.06
N SER A 340 11.25 -28.48 24.07
CA SER A 340 10.48 -27.26 23.80
C SER A 340 10.64 -26.82 22.34
N PHE A 341 9.53 -26.80 21.59
CA PHE A 341 9.44 -26.22 20.25
C PHE A 341 8.51 -24.99 20.32
N VAL A 342 9.13 -23.81 20.35
CA VAL A 342 8.44 -22.52 20.43
C VAL A 342 8.09 -22.10 19.00
N LEU A 343 6.85 -21.65 18.76
CA LEU A 343 6.30 -21.31 17.43
C LEU A 343 6.35 -22.47 16.40
N PRO A 344 5.56 -23.53 16.62
CA PRO A 344 5.58 -24.70 15.76
C PRO A 344 5.09 -24.49 14.33
N GLN A 345 4.38 -23.39 14.06
CA GLN A 345 3.85 -23.06 12.74
C GLN A 345 4.66 -21.99 12.00
N LEU A 346 5.79 -21.55 12.57
CA LEU A 346 6.55 -20.43 12.02
C LEU A 346 7.10 -20.75 10.63
N THR A 347 6.72 -19.95 9.64
CA THR A 347 7.15 -20.07 8.24
C THR A 347 8.04 -18.94 7.77
N TYR A 348 7.84 -17.74 8.33
CA TYR A 348 8.59 -16.55 7.97
C TYR A 348 9.14 -15.87 9.23
N LEU A 349 10.43 -15.62 9.24
CA LEU A 349 11.11 -14.95 10.33
C LEU A 349 11.89 -13.76 9.80
N ILE A 350 11.77 -12.63 10.48
CA ILE A 350 12.55 -11.45 10.19
C ILE A 350 13.46 -11.16 11.37
N LEU A 351 14.74 -10.98 11.04
CA LEU A 351 15.78 -10.63 11.96
C LEU A 351 16.46 -9.36 11.47
N ASP A 352 17.04 -8.64 12.40
CA ASP A 352 17.57 -7.33 12.17
C ASP A 352 19.04 -7.33 12.59
N TYR A 353 19.92 -6.97 11.65
CA TYR A 353 21.37 -7.02 11.84
C TYR A 353 21.86 -5.81 12.65
N ASP A 354 22.80 -6.04 13.56
CA ASP A 354 23.68 -5.04 14.16
C ASP A 354 25.10 -5.61 14.37
N GLU A 355 25.98 -4.84 15.02
CA GLU A 355 27.35 -5.28 15.29
C GLU A 355 27.45 -6.47 16.25
N ASP A 356 26.43 -6.70 17.08
CA ASP A 356 26.37 -7.76 18.10
C ASP A 356 25.57 -8.99 17.61
N PHE A 357 25.14 -9.01 16.35
CA PHE A 357 24.36 -10.10 15.77
C PHE A 357 25.16 -11.42 15.74
N ASP A 358 24.64 -12.46 16.40
CA ASP A 358 25.31 -13.75 16.54
C ASP A 358 24.93 -14.71 15.40
N PHE A 359 25.73 -14.73 14.34
CA PHE A 359 25.53 -15.65 13.23
C PHE A 359 25.76 -17.13 13.57
N ASP A 360 26.57 -17.45 14.59
CA ASP A 360 26.75 -18.84 15.01
C ASP A 360 25.48 -19.36 15.71
N GLN A 361 24.80 -18.49 16.46
CA GLN A 361 23.48 -18.76 17.02
C GLN A 361 22.44 -18.96 15.91
N LEU A 362 22.41 -18.11 14.88
CA LEU A 362 21.53 -18.27 13.71
C LEU A 362 21.74 -19.63 13.05
N ILE A 363 22.99 -19.99 12.76
CA ILE A 363 23.33 -21.27 12.14
C ILE A 363 22.89 -22.44 13.03
N THR A 364 23.05 -22.32 14.34
CA THR A 364 22.63 -23.34 15.31
C THR A 364 21.11 -23.50 15.33
N MET A 365 20.37 -22.39 15.35
CA MET A 365 18.91 -22.36 15.25
C MET A 365 18.42 -23.07 13.98
N LEU A 366 18.93 -22.68 12.81
CA LEU A 366 18.56 -23.28 11.51
C LEU A 366 18.85 -24.79 11.46
N LYS A 367 20.00 -25.22 11.99
CA LYS A 367 20.33 -26.66 12.07
C LYS A 367 19.38 -27.42 12.98
N SER A 368 18.96 -26.83 14.10
CA SER A 368 18.07 -27.47 15.08
C SER A 368 16.66 -27.70 14.52
N HIS A 369 16.10 -26.73 13.80
CA HIS A 369 14.80 -26.83 13.12
C HIS A 369 14.79 -27.93 12.05
N ARG A 370 15.92 -28.13 11.35
CA ARG A 370 16.06 -29.24 10.39
C ARG A 370 15.94 -30.62 11.04
N VAL A 371 16.61 -30.83 12.18
CA VAL A 371 16.59 -32.14 12.88
C VAL A 371 15.17 -32.46 13.35
N ALA A 372 14.45 -31.45 13.85
CA ALA A 372 13.04 -31.59 14.22
C ALA A 372 12.17 -31.99 13.01
N SER A 373 12.35 -31.32 11.87
CA SER A 373 11.60 -31.61 10.63
C SER A 373 11.87 -33.03 10.11
N SER A 374 13.14 -33.46 10.10
CA SER A 374 13.55 -34.79 9.62
C SER A 374 13.03 -35.94 10.49
N GLN A 375 12.81 -35.70 11.80
CA GLN A 375 12.24 -36.69 12.71
C GLN A 375 10.71 -36.78 12.59
N GLN A 376 10.03 -35.70 12.15
CA GLN A 376 8.58 -35.64 11.99
C GLN A 376 8.09 -36.17 10.63
N GLU A 377 8.87 -36.03 9.55
CA GLU A 377 8.55 -36.56 8.21
C GLU A 377 8.33 -38.08 8.18
N ILE A 378 8.87 -38.82 9.15
CA ILE A 378 8.69 -40.28 9.28
C ILE A 378 7.27 -40.62 9.79
N SER A 379 6.47 -39.63 10.23
CA SER A 379 5.21 -39.87 10.97
C SER A 379 3.91 -39.24 10.44
N SER A 380 3.90 -38.31 9.45
CA SER A 380 2.62 -37.84 8.86
C SER A 380 2.73 -37.11 7.52
N THR A 381 1.77 -37.35 6.60
CA THR A 381 1.62 -36.76 5.26
C THR A 381 0.90 -35.40 5.23
N ALA A 382 1.09 -34.56 6.26
CA ALA A 382 0.52 -33.20 6.27
C ALA A 382 1.66 -32.20 6.35
N ASP A 383 1.80 -31.41 5.29
CA ASP A 383 2.68 -30.24 5.19
C ASP A 383 2.34 -29.29 6.35
N ARG A 384 3.17 -29.28 7.41
CA ARG A 384 2.91 -28.53 8.65
C ARG A 384 4.13 -27.67 8.98
N GLY A 385 3.95 -26.34 8.92
CA GLY A 385 4.67 -25.36 9.74
C GLY A 385 6.19 -25.46 9.78
N HIS A 386 6.87 -25.49 8.63
CA HIS A 386 8.32 -25.41 8.60
C HIS A 386 8.79 -23.98 8.31
N LEU A 387 9.92 -23.58 8.87
CA LEU A 387 10.53 -22.29 8.60
C LEU A 387 11.00 -22.28 7.14
N HIS A 388 10.36 -21.47 6.30
CA HIS A 388 10.62 -21.39 4.86
C HIS A 388 11.55 -20.24 4.50
N SER A 389 11.39 -19.10 5.15
CA SER A 389 12.15 -17.88 4.84
C SER A 389 12.66 -17.22 6.11
N VAL A 390 13.90 -16.77 6.06
CA VAL A 390 14.51 -15.87 7.05
C VAL A 390 15.07 -14.67 6.32
N ASP A 391 14.61 -13.49 6.67
CA ASP A 391 15.14 -12.24 6.12
C ASP A 391 15.94 -11.50 7.18
N ILE A 392 17.12 -11.03 6.78
CA ILE A 392 18.04 -10.25 7.63
C ILE A 392 18.13 -8.84 7.07
N TYR A 393 17.50 -7.88 7.77
CA TYR A 393 17.50 -6.46 7.42
C TYR A 393 18.73 -5.74 7.99
N ASN A 394 18.95 -4.50 7.52
CA ASN A 394 20.07 -3.64 7.91
C ASN A 394 21.48 -4.23 7.62
N PHE A 395 21.57 -5.25 6.78
CA PHE A 395 22.84 -5.86 6.39
C PHE A 395 23.39 -5.19 5.12
N ASN A 396 24.46 -4.39 5.27
CA ASN A 396 25.14 -3.80 4.12
C ASN A 396 26.30 -4.70 3.66
N VAL A 397 26.09 -5.40 2.53
CA VAL A 397 27.09 -6.32 1.96
C VAL A 397 28.38 -5.59 1.54
N GLU A 398 28.27 -4.37 1.00
CA GLU A 398 29.41 -3.61 0.44
C GLU A 398 30.36 -3.09 1.52
N SER A 399 29.87 -2.81 2.73
CA SER A 399 30.70 -2.33 3.85
C SER A 399 31.38 -3.45 4.64
N GLN A 400 31.04 -4.71 4.34
CA GLN A 400 31.42 -5.88 5.13
C GLN A 400 32.38 -6.83 4.38
N GLU A 401 32.87 -6.45 3.20
CA GLU A 401 33.86 -7.20 2.43
C GLU A 401 35.13 -7.45 3.25
N GLY A 402 35.33 -8.73 3.65
CA GLY A 402 36.50 -9.22 4.39
C GLY A 402 36.19 -9.82 5.76
N LYS A 403 35.17 -9.34 6.50
CA LYS A 403 34.79 -9.90 7.81
C LYS A 403 33.89 -11.14 7.70
N TYR A 404 33.11 -11.25 6.62
CA TYR A 404 32.04 -12.24 6.49
C TYR A 404 32.18 -13.18 5.28
N CYS A 405 33.34 -13.22 4.61
CA CYS A 405 33.57 -14.17 3.51
C CYS A 405 33.42 -15.64 3.96
N ASP A 406 33.93 -15.97 5.15
CA ASP A 406 33.75 -17.29 5.76
C ASP A 406 32.28 -17.55 6.12
N LEU A 407 31.55 -16.50 6.49
CA LEU A 407 30.15 -16.58 6.87
C LEU A 407 29.24 -16.85 5.67
N ILE A 408 29.44 -16.10 4.59
CA ILE A 408 28.74 -16.29 3.31
C ILE A 408 29.02 -17.71 2.79
N THR A 409 30.28 -18.17 2.86
CA THR A 409 30.65 -19.55 2.48
C THR A 409 29.91 -20.59 3.33
N ARG A 410 29.84 -20.40 4.65
CA ARG A 410 29.11 -21.31 5.57
C ARG A 410 27.60 -21.30 5.32
N LEU A 411 27.03 -20.15 4.98
CA LEU A 411 25.61 -20.02 4.66
C LEU A 411 25.30 -20.63 3.30
N ASP A 412 26.10 -20.39 2.26
CA ASP A 412 25.96 -21.02 0.95
C ASP A 412 26.04 -22.55 1.01
N GLU A 413 26.82 -23.11 1.93
CA GLU A 413 26.83 -24.56 2.19
C GLU A 413 25.58 -25.08 2.90
N LEU A 414 24.91 -24.24 3.69
CA LEU A 414 23.73 -24.57 4.50
C LEU A 414 22.42 -24.36 3.75
N LEU A 415 22.30 -23.30 2.94
CA LEU A 415 21.05 -22.90 2.27
C LEU A 415 20.45 -24.00 1.38
N PRO A 416 21.23 -24.70 0.53
CA PRO A 416 20.68 -25.81 -0.27
C PRO A 416 20.27 -27.02 0.57
N LYS A 417 20.82 -27.17 1.78
CA LYS A 417 20.63 -28.34 2.65
C LYS A 417 19.58 -28.13 3.75
N ALA A 418 19.25 -26.88 4.06
CA ALA A 418 18.31 -26.50 5.10
C ALA A 418 16.87 -26.37 4.57
N GLY A 419 16.67 -26.18 3.26
CA GLY A 419 15.34 -25.91 2.69
C GLY A 419 14.77 -24.55 3.08
N VAL A 420 15.56 -23.71 3.75
CA VAL A 420 15.21 -22.36 4.19
C VAL A 420 15.85 -21.36 3.25
N ARG A 421 15.05 -20.41 2.74
CA ARG A 421 15.54 -19.25 1.99
C ARG A 421 16.08 -18.22 2.97
N LEU A 422 17.31 -17.76 2.78
CA LEU A 422 17.89 -16.67 3.55
C LEU A 422 18.11 -15.48 2.62
N THR A 423 17.56 -14.33 2.98
CA THR A 423 17.70 -13.08 2.21
C THR A 423 18.41 -12.04 3.07
N PHE A 424 19.42 -11.38 2.49
CA PHE A 424 20.07 -10.22 3.09
C PHE A 424 19.56 -8.97 2.39
N ILE A 425 19.00 -8.03 3.16
CA ILE A 425 18.36 -6.84 2.63
C ILE A 425 19.14 -5.61 3.10
N SER A 426 19.64 -4.85 2.12
CA SER A 426 20.28 -3.55 2.37
C SER A 426 19.23 -2.45 2.44
N GLY A 427 19.05 -1.87 3.62
CA GLY A 427 18.13 -0.77 3.84
C GLY A 427 17.48 -0.80 5.21
N LYS A 428 17.09 0.38 5.70
CA LYS A 428 16.21 0.49 6.87
C LYS A 428 14.80 0.18 6.43
N ARG A 429 14.11 -0.66 7.20
CA ARG A 429 12.72 -1.02 6.96
C ARG A 429 11.72 0.05 7.44
N TYR A 430 12.17 0.94 8.32
CA TYR A 430 11.36 1.96 8.98
C TYR A 430 12.08 3.31 9.06
#